data_AF-A0A920EJX8-F1
#
_entry.id   AF-A0A920EJX8-F1
#
_cell.length_a   1.000
_cell.length_b   1.000
_cell.length_c   1.000
_cell.angle_alpha   90.00
_cell.angle_beta   90.00
_cell.angle_gamma   90.00
#
_symmetry.space_group_name_H-M   'P 1'
#
loop_
_entity.id
_entity.type
_entity.pdbx_description
1 polymer ?
#
loop_
_entity_poly.entity_id
_entity_poly.type
_entity_poly.pdbx_seq_one_letter_code
_entity_poly.pdbx_strand_id
1 'polypeptide(L)'
;MIFLDKTKGLNRIEKVINSALRTDPTTFEKLIKLGGKSVVIESMSPSFTVNILVTDNGIQLTRETFDDPSVRISGSLTSIIKTVTKKMQNRQLRDRY
;
A
#
# COMPACT_ATOMS: atom_id res chain seq x y z
N MET A 1 21.34 -17.85 15.39
CA MET A 1 21.09 -16.49 14.88
C MET A 1 20.27 -16.60 13.60
N ILE A 2 18.95 -16.40 13.66
CA ILE A 2 18.08 -16.51 12.48
C ILE A 2 18.16 -15.18 11.74
N PHE A 3 18.91 -15.13 10.64
CA PHE A 3 18.83 -14.01 9.71
C PHE A 3 17.47 -14.07 9.03
N LEU A 4 16.51 -13.29 9.54
CA LEU A 4 15.25 -13.05 8.85
C LEU A 4 15.60 -12.32 7.55
N ASP A 5 15.67 -13.08 6.46
CA ASP A 5 15.92 -12.54 5.15
C ASP A 5 14.79 -11.55 4.83
N LYS A 6 15.12 -10.26 4.94
CA LYS A 6 14.17 -9.15 4.75
C LYS A 6 13.50 -9.23 3.37
N THR A 7 14.08 -9.96 2.39
CA THR A 7 13.49 -10.11 1.04
C THR A 7 12.28 -11.04 1.08
N LYS A 8 12.41 -12.14 1.83
CA LYS A 8 11.36 -13.13 2.01
C LYS A 8 10.16 -12.54 2.73
N GLY A 9 10.40 -11.62 3.66
CA GLY A 9 9.33 -10.87 4.34
C GLY A 9 8.50 -10.02 3.39
N LEU A 10 9.16 -9.21 2.55
CA LEU A 10 8.48 -8.31 1.60
C LEU A 10 7.65 -9.09 0.56
N ASN A 11 8.24 -10.14 0.00
CA ASN A 11 7.55 -11.01 -0.97
C ASN A 11 6.33 -11.72 -0.37
N ARG A 12 6.37 -12.09 0.92
CA ARG A 12 5.22 -12.68 1.61
C ARG A 12 4.10 -11.65 1.80
N ILE A 13 4.43 -10.45 2.24
CA ILE A 13 3.45 -9.37 2.43
C ILE A 13 2.80 -9.01 1.10
N GLU A 14 3.60 -8.86 0.04
CA GLU A 14 3.11 -8.60 -1.31
C GLU A 14 2.13 -9.68 -1.78
N LYS A 15 2.48 -10.96 -1.61
CA LYS A 15 1.58 -12.08 -1.94
C LYS A 15 0.26 -12.01 -1.18
N VAL A 16 0.29 -11.70 0.11
CA VAL A 16 -0.93 -11.58 0.94
C VAL A 16 -1.80 -10.43 0.43
N ILE A 17 -1.21 -9.26 0.17
CA ILE A 17 -1.96 -8.08 -0.32
C ILE A 17 -2.57 -8.37 -1.69
N ASN A 18 -1.78 -8.91 -2.63
CA ASN A 18 -2.28 -9.23 -3.97
C ASN A 18 -3.35 -10.32 -3.96
N SER A 19 -3.27 -11.31 -3.07
CA SER A 19 -4.34 -12.28 -2.88
C SER A 19 -5.62 -11.63 -2.35
N ALA A 20 -5.51 -10.72 -1.37
CA ALA A 20 -6.67 -9.99 -0.85
C ALA A 20 -7.29 -9.04 -1.90
N LEU A 21 -6.48 -8.39 -2.74
CA LEU A 21 -6.99 -7.55 -3.82
C LEU A 21 -7.84 -8.34 -4.84
N ARG A 22 -7.48 -9.61 -5.10
CA ARG A 22 -8.21 -10.47 -6.03
C ARG A 22 -9.57 -10.95 -5.49
N THR A 23 -9.84 -10.81 -4.19
CA THR A 23 -11.15 -11.20 -3.64
C THR A 23 -12.25 -10.21 -3.97
N ASP A 24 -11.91 -8.97 -4.35
CA ASP A 24 -12.85 -7.96 -4.85
C ASP A 24 -12.42 -7.49 -6.26
N PRO A 25 -13.02 -8.08 -7.32
CA PRO A 25 -12.69 -7.74 -8.71
C PRO A 25 -12.88 -6.26 -9.04
N THR A 26 -13.87 -5.60 -8.43
CA THR A 26 -14.15 -4.18 -8.70
C THR A 26 -13.04 -3.28 -8.17
N THR A 27 -12.54 -3.59 -6.98
CA THR A 27 -11.38 -2.88 -6.41
C THR A 27 -10.11 -3.18 -7.19
N PHE A 28 -9.91 -4.43 -7.61
CA PHE A 28 -8.76 -4.82 -8.42
C PHE A 28 -8.70 -4.06 -9.75
N GLU A 29 -9.81 -4.01 -10.50
CA GLU A 29 -9.89 -3.27 -11.78
C GLU A 29 -9.61 -1.78 -11.62
N LYS A 30 -10.11 -1.16 -10.54
CA LYS A 30 -9.83 0.25 -10.24
C LYS A 30 -8.37 0.47 -9.91
N LEU A 31 -7.73 -0.48 -9.23
CA LEU A 31 -6.32 -0.40 -8.87
C LEU A 31 -5.42 -0.50 -10.10
N ILE A 32 -5.58 -1.52 -10.95
CA ILE A 32 -4.69 -1.74 -12.10
C ILE A 32 -4.76 -0.61 -13.14
N LYS A 33 -5.85 0.17 -13.18
CA LYS A 33 -5.95 1.42 -13.96
C LYS A 33 -4.95 2.50 -13.53
N LEU A 34 -4.35 2.35 -12.34
CA LEU A 34 -3.27 3.19 -11.83
C LEU A 34 -1.88 2.60 -12.13
N GLY A 35 -1.78 1.64 -13.05
CA GLY A 35 -0.51 1.02 -13.47
C GLY A 35 0.60 2.05 -13.72
N GLY A 36 1.80 1.75 -13.21
CA GLY A 36 2.96 2.62 -13.27
C GLY A 36 2.99 3.74 -12.22
N LYS A 37 1.91 3.95 -11.45
CA LYS A 37 1.93 4.90 -10.33
C LYS A 37 2.65 4.31 -9.12
N SER A 38 3.44 5.15 -8.47
CA SER A 38 4.22 4.80 -7.29
C SER A 38 3.66 5.48 -6.04
N VAL A 39 3.62 4.74 -4.93
CA VAL A 39 3.18 5.23 -3.63
C VAL A 39 4.29 4.97 -2.62
N VAL A 40 4.67 6.00 -1.89
CA VAL A 40 5.62 5.92 -0.78
C VAL A 40 4.89 6.18 0.51
N ILE A 41 4.97 5.23 1.45
CA ILE A 41 4.46 5.38 2.81
C ILE A 41 5.65 5.45 3.75
N GLU A 42 5.79 6.56 4.45
CA GLU A 42 6.86 6.83 5.39
C GLU A 42 6.28 6.97 6.81
N SER A 43 6.55 5.98 7.65
CA SER A 43 6.26 6.06 9.07
C SER A 43 7.43 6.69 9.79
N MET A 44 7.19 7.76 10.55
CA MET A 44 8.20 8.43 11.38
C MET A 44 8.28 7.83 12.79
N SER A 45 7.30 7.01 13.20
CA SER A 45 7.22 6.40 14.53
C SER A 45 6.31 5.15 14.51
N PRO A 46 6.88 3.93 14.56
CA PRO A 46 8.31 3.61 14.42
C PRO A 46 8.83 3.98 13.01
N SER A 47 10.14 4.22 12.86
CA SER A 47 10.71 4.65 11.58
C SER A 47 10.81 3.51 10.58
N PHE A 48 10.09 3.62 9.45
CA PHE A 48 10.22 2.74 8.29
C PHE A 48 9.57 3.34 7.05
N THR A 49 9.99 2.86 5.88
CA THR A 49 9.42 3.24 4.58
C THR A 49 8.95 2.01 3.81
N VAL A 50 7.80 2.12 3.17
CA VAL A 50 7.26 1.12 2.25
C VAL A 50 7.08 1.77 0.88
N ASN A 51 7.79 1.24 -0.12
CA ASN A 51 7.67 1.68 -1.51
C ASN A 51 6.78 0.69 -2.26
N ILE A 52 5.76 1.22 -2.93
CA ILE A 52 4.73 0.45 -3.62
C ILE A 52 4.69 0.91 -5.07
N LEU A 53 4.77 -0.02 -6.02
CA LEU A 53 4.49 0.21 -7.43
C LEU A 53 3.17 -0.47 -7.79
N VAL A 54 2.27 0.24 -8.44
CA VAL A 54 1.07 -0.39 -9.03
C VAL A 54 1.44 -0.97 -10.38
N THR A 55 1.08 -2.24 -10.59
CA THR A 55 1.33 -2.98 -11.84
C THR A 55 0.01 -3.47 -12.40
N ASP A 56 0.05 -3.98 -13.63
CA ASP A 56 -1.12 -4.58 -14.29
C ASP A 56 -1.65 -5.82 -13.56
N ASN A 57 -0.87 -6.39 -12.63
CA ASN A 57 -1.19 -7.60 -11.88
C ASN A 57 -1.44 -7.35 -10.38
N GLY A 58 -1.50 -6.09 -9.94
CA GLY A 58 -1.74 -5.69 -8.55
C GLY A 58 -0.71 -4.68 -8.05
N ILE A 59 -0.08 -4.97 -6.93
CA ILE A 59 1.02 -4.16 -6.39
C ILE A 59 2.33 -4.93 -6.34
N GLN A 60 3.43 -4.20 -6.40
CA GLN A 60 4.76 -4.69 -6.06
C GLN A 60 5.30 -3.88 -4.87
N LEU A 61 5.76 -4.57 -3.85
CA LEU A 61 6.50 -3.95 -2.76
C LEU A 61 7.99 -4.00 -3.09
N THR A 62 8.60 -2.83 -3.22
CA THR A 62 10.01 -2.72 -3.64
C THR A 62 10.86 -2.08 -2.56
N ARG A 63 12.17 -2.29 -2.67
CA ARG A 63 13.18 -1.54 -1.91
C ARG A 63 13.75 -0.37 -2.68
N GLU A 64 13.51 -0.34 -3.98
CA GLU A 64 13.88 0.79 -4.81
C GLU A 64 13.18 2.02 -4.28
N THR A 65 13.95 3.10 -4.17
CA THR A 65 13.42 4.39 -3.77
C THR A 65 12.96 5.11 -5.03
N PHE A 66 11.82 5.78 -4.94
CA PHE A 66 11.33 6.63 -6.01
C PHE A 66 11.75 8.07 -5.73
N ASP A 67 12.49 8.67 -6.66
CA ASP A 67 12.90 10.07 -6.55
C ASP A 67 11.68 11.01 -6.60
N ASP A 68 10.73 10.73 -7.50
CA ASP A 68 9.47 11.45 -7.66
C ASP A 68 8.27 10.48 -7.60
N PRO A 69 7.77 10.12 -6.41
CA PRO A 69 6.65 9.21 -6.30
C PRO A 69 5.33 9.89 -6.68
N SER A 70 4.42 9.15 -7.31
CA SER A 70 3.10 9.69 -7.66
C SER A 70 2.31 10.15 -6.43
N VAL A 71 2.50 9.47 -5.29
CA VAL A 71 1.93 9.85 -3.99
C VAL A 71 2.94 9.58 -2.89
N ARG A 72 3.11 10.52 -1.97
CA ARG A 72 3.86 10.35 -0.72
C ARG A 72 2.95 10.58 0.48
N ILE A 73 2.96 9.65 1.43
CA ILE A 73 2.21 9.71 2.69
C ILE A 73 3.23 9.60 3.82
N SER A 74 3.35 10.65 4.64
CA SER A 74 4.29 10.69 5.77
C SER A 74 3.58 11.03 7.08
N GLY A 75 4.03 10.43 8.19
CA GLY A 75 3.51 10.71 9.54
C GLY A 75 3.80 9.59 10.53
N SER A 76 3.24 9.67 11.74
CA SER A 76 3.26 8.49 12.64
C SER A 76 2.38 7.39 12.06
N LEU A 77 2.75 6.11 12.30
CA LEU A 77 1.96 4.98 11.82
C LEU A 77 0.49 5.07 12.28
N THR A 78 0.26 5.47 13.52
CA THR A 78 -1.08 5.62 14.10
C THR A 78 -1.90 6.71 13.40
N SER A 79 -1.29 7.84 13.03
CA SER A 79 -1.95 8.91 12.28
C SER A 79 -2.27 8.51 10.84
N ILE A 80 -1.36 7.79 10.18
CA ILE A 80 -1.58 7.26 8.83
C ILE A 80 -2.78 6.30 8.84
N ILE A 81 -2.79 5.32 9.75
CA ILE A 81 -3.90 4.37 9.90
C ILE A 81 -5.21 5.10 10.19
N LYS A 82 -5.23 6.01 11.17
CA LYS A 82 -6.42 6.79 11.55
C LYS A 82 -7.01 7.55 10.36
N THR A 83 -6.15 8.15 9.53
CA THR A 83 -6.55 8.91 8.35
C THR A 83 -7.19 8.02 7.29
N VAL A 84 -6.57 6.87 6.99
CA VAL A 84 -7.09 5.90 6.01
C VAL A 84 -8.43 5.33 6.49
N THR A 85 -8.55 4.94 7.77
CA THR A 85 -9.79 4.38 8.32
C THR A 85 -10.92 5.41 8.33
N LYS A 86 -10.67 6.66 8.74
CA LYS A 86 -11.68 7.74 8.71
C LYS A 86 -12.19 8.01 7.28
N LYS A 87 -11.29 8.00 6.29
CA LYS A 87 -11.67 8.17 4.88
C LYS A 87 -12.59 7.04 4.40
N MET A 88 -12.31 5.80 4.79
CA MET A 88 -13.14 4.65 4.45
C MET A 88 -14.54 4.72 5.08
N GLN A 89 -14.65 5.12 6.35
CA GLN A 89 -15.93 5.35 7.02
C GLN A 89 -16.77 6.41 6.31
N ASN A 90 -16.16 7.55 5.96
CA ASN A 90 -16.85 8.63 5.26
C ASN A 90 -17.30 8.23 3.85
N ARG A 91 -16.59 7.31 3.19
CA ARG A 91 -16.99 6.78 1.87
C ARG A 91 -18.24 5.90 1.97
N GLN A 92 -18.31 5.03 2.98
CA GLN A 92 -19.49 4.20 3.23
C GLN A 92 -20.75 5.02 3.57
N LEU A 93 -20.60 6.18 4.19
CA LEU A 93 -21.72 7.09 4.45
C LEU A 93 -22.21 7.81 3.18
N ARG A 94 -21.31 8.05 2.22
CA ARG A 94 -21.66 8.69 0.94
C ARG A 94 -22.35 7.75 -0.03
N ASP A 95 -21.98 6.46 -0.06
CA ASP A 95 -22.58 5.48 -0.97
C ASP A 95 -23.96 4.97 -0.49
N ARG A 96 -24.48 5.49 0.65
CA ARG A 96 -25.81 5.16 1.22
C ARG A 96 -26.91 6.20 0.91
N TYR A 97 -26.58 7.28 0.23
CA TYR A 97 -27.49 8.34 -0.22
C TYR A 97 -27.32 8.57 -1.72
#